data_AF-A0A7K3D148-F1
#
_entry.id   AF-A0A7K3D148-F1
#
_cell.length_a   1.000
_cell.length_b   1.000
_cell.length_c   1.000
_cell.angle_alpha   90.00
_cell.angle_beta   90.00
_cell.angle_gamma   90.00
#
_symmetry.space_group_name_H-M   'P 1'
#
loop_
_entity.id
_entity.type
_entity.pdbx_description
1 polymer ?
#
loop_
_entity_poly.entity_id
_entity_poly.type
_entity_poly.pdbx_seq_one_letter_code
_entity_poly.pdbx_strand_id
1 'polypeptide(L)'
;MTTSAYTSVRDPEAVAAGPLPDAGAPGRWRAHARLVACLLPALVIGFAGFQRRWMSDDGHIYVRTVRQVLAGNGPVFNAGERAESSTGTLWQWLLVAGGAVGADVATVAMYGGLLFTVAGFALAGVGAA
;
A
#
# COMPACT_ATOMS: atom_id res chain seq x y z
N MET A 1 -77.92 39.43 -0.75
CA MET A 1 -77.05 40.40 -1.45
C MET A 1 -76.31 41.19 -0.39
N THR A 2 -75.09 40.77 -0.05
CA THR A 2 -74.11 41.56 0.71
C THR A 2 -72.74 40.93 0.48
N THR A 3 -71.95 41.61 -0.34
CA THR A 3 -70.55 41.30 -0.66
C THR A 3 -69.67 41.81 0.48
N SER A 4 -68.76 40.99 1.01
CA SER A 4 -67.66 41.45 1.87
C SER A 4 -66.35 40.95 1.28
N ALA A 5 -65.52 41.90 0.84
CA ALA A 5 -64.19 41.67 0.31
C ALA A 5 -63.12 41.89 1.39
N TYR A 6 -61.95 41.29 1.17
CA TYR A 6 -60.64 41.60 1.79
C TYR A 6 -60.42 40.97 3.18
N THR A 7 -59.35 40.23 3.46
CA THR A 7 -57.93 40.50 3.20
C THR A 7 -57.17 39.17 3.20
N SER A 8 -56.39 38.89 2.16
CA SER A 8 -55.39 37.81 2.18
C SER A 8 -54.28 38.22 3.15
N VAL A 9 -54.20 37.51 4.28
CA VAL A 9 -53.03 37.54 5.16
C VAL A 9 -51.88 36.94 4.35
N ARG A 10 -50.86 37.75 4.07
CA ARG A 10 -49.60 37.28 3.50
C ARG A 10 -49.03 36.19 4.40
N ASP A 11 -48.72 35.03 3.82
CA ASP A 11 -48.00 33.94 4.47
C ASP A 11 -46.71 34.46 5.12
N PRO A 12 -46.56 34.41 6.45
CA PRO A 12 -45.31 34.77 7.12
C PRO A 12 -44.18 33.76 6.87
N GLU A 13 -44.46 32.65 6.18
CA GLU A 13 -43.46 31.63 5.82
C GLU A 13 -42.64 31.98 4.58
N ALA A 14 -42.98 33.05 3.86
CA ALA A 14 -42.22 33.53 2.71
C ALA A 14 -40.98 34.38 3.09
N VAL A 15 -40.55 34.34 4.36
CA VAL A 15 -39.27 34.94 4.78
C VAL A 15 -38.14 33.99 4.40
N ALA A 16 -37.71 34.16 3.16
CA ALA A 16 -36.33 33.98 2.70
C ALA A 16 -35.62 32.68 3.14
N ALA A 17 -36.04 31.55 2.56
CA ALA A 17 -35.08 30.50 2.22
C ALA A 17 -34.21 31.01 1.06
N GLY A 18 -33.31 31.96 1.36
CA GLY A 18 -32.17 32.20 0.47
C GLY A 18 -31.40 30.90 0.32
N PRO A 19 -30.77 30.61 -0.83
CA PRO A 19 -29.91 29.44 -0.96
C PRO A 19 -28.93 29.46 0.22
N LEU A 20 -28.93 28.40 1.04
CA LEU A 20 -27.87 28.18 2.01
C LEU A 20 -26.56 28.37 1.25
N PRO A 21 -25.59 29.16 1.78
CA PRO A 21 -24.33 29.37 1.08
C PRO A 21 -23.80 28.02 0.66
N ASP A 22 -23.55 27.87 -0.65
CA ASP A 22 -23.07 26.62 -1.23
C ASP A 22 -21.93 26.11 -0.37
N ALA A 23 -22.17 25.01 0.35
CA ALA A 23 -21.15 24.30 1.09
C ALA A 23 -20.23 23.61 0.08
N GLY A 24 -19.51 24.37 -0.74
CA GLY A 24 -18.32 23.92 -1.45
C GLY A 24 -17.15 24.04 -0.48
N ALA A 25 -16.38 23.01 -0.11
CA ALA A 25 -16.18 21.70 -0.69
C ALA A 25 -15.88 20.64 0.41
N PRO A 26 -16.90 20.11 1.10
CA PRO A 26 -16.72 19.08 2.12
C PRO A 26 -16.27 17.72 1.54
N GLY A 27 -16.54 17.46 0.25
CA GLY A 27 -16.17 16.19 -0.40
C GLY A 27 -14.68 16.07 -0.72
N ARG A 28 -14.05 17.13 -1.23
CA ARG A 28 -12.64 17.10 -1.67
C ARG A 28 -11.71 16.92 -0.47
N TRP A 29 -11.80 17.77 0.56
CA TRP A 29 -10.88 17.66 1.70
C TRP A 29 -10.99 16.32 2.44
N ARG A 30 -12.21 15.78 2.60
CA ARG A 30 -12.44 14.45 3.20
C ARG A 30 -11.83 13.33 2.35
N ALA A 31 -11.95 13.42 1.02
CA ALA A 31 -11.32 12.46 0.12
C ALA A 31 -9.79 12.51 0.22
N HIS A 32 -9.20 13.70 0.27
CA HIS A 32 -7.75 13.85 0.43
C HIS A 32 -7.28 13.34 1.81
N ALA A 33 -8.00 13.68 2.89
CA ALA A 33 -7.69 13.20 4.23
C ALA A 33 -7.76 11.67 4.35
N ARG A 34 -8.76 11.05 3.71
CA ARG A 34 -8.87 9.58 3.62
C ARG A 34 -7.71 8.98 2.85
N LEU A 35 -7.40 9.50 1.66
CA LEU A 35 -6.26 9.02 0.86
C LEU A 35 -4.94 9.12 1.63
N VAL A 36 -4.71 10.23 2.31
CA VAL A 36 -3.53 10.40 3.17
C VAL A 36 -3.52 9.37 4.29
N ALA A 37 -4.62 9.19 5.01
CA ALA A 37 -4.70 8.21 6.09
C ALA A 37 -4.42 6.78 5.60
N CYS A 38 -4.92 6.43 4.40
CA CYS A 38 -4.71 5.12 3.79
C CYS A 38 -3.26 4.89 3.33
N LEU A 39 -2.59 5.91 2.78
CA LEU A 39 -1.23 5.78 2.22
C LEU A 39 -0.12 6.09 3.23
N LEU A 40 -0.43 6.76 4.33
CA LEU A 40 0.55 7.15 5.34
C LEU A 40 1.35 5.95 5.90
N PRO A 41 0.77 4.79 6.23
CA PRO A 41 1.55 3.64 6.70
C PRO A 41 2.59 3.16 5.69
N ALA A 42 2.23 3.12 4.39
CA ALA A 42 3.14 2.72 3.32
C ALA A 42 4.32 3.69 3.19
N LEU A 43 4.06 5.00 3.28
CA LEU A 43 5.09 6.03 3.24
C LEU A 43 6.01 5.97 4.45
N VAL A 44 5.45 5.83 5.66
CA VAL A 44 6.23 5.76 6.90
C VAL A 44 7.11 4.52 6.91
N ILE A 45 6.58 3.34 6.57
CA ILE A 45 7.33 2.09 6.53
C ILE A 45 8.36 2.11 5.41
N GLY A 46 8.02 2.66 4.23
CA GLY A 46 8.97 2.82 3.13
C GLY A 46 10.17 3.68 3.51
N PHE A 47 9.92 4.85 4.11
CA PHE A 47 10.98 5.75 4.56
C PHE A 47 11.82 5.14 5.70
N ALA A 48 11.17 4.64 6.75
CA ALA A 48 11.85 4.05 7.90
C ALA A 48 12.66 2.81 7.51
N GLY A 49 12.08 1.94 6.67
CA GLY A 49 12.73 0.74 6.15
C GLY A 49 13.91 1.07 5.25
N PHE A 50 13.81 2.08 4.39
CA PHE A 50 14.94 2.54 3.57
C PHE A 50 16.09 3.04 4.44
N GLN A 51 15.82 3.86 5.46
CA GLN A 51 16.87 4.39 6.34
C GLN A 51 17.54 3.32 7.19
N ARG A 52 16.81 2.25 7.52
CA ARG A 52 17.27 1.13 8.35
C ARG A 52 17.41 -0.16 7.52
N ARG A 53 17.85 -0.04 6.28
CA ARG A 53 18.00 -1.20 5.40
C ARG A 53 19.19 -2.05 5.84
N TRP A 54 18.90 -3.23 6.36
CA TRP A 54 19.88 -4.26 6.72
C TRP A 54 19.25 -5.63 6.51
N MET A 55 20.06 -6.68 6.48
CA MET A 55 19.60 -8.06 6.33
C MET A 55 19.88 -8.84 7.61
N SER A 56 18.85 -9.52 8.13
CA SER A 56 19.01 -10.47 9.24
C SER A 56 19.79 -11.71 8.82
N ASP A 57 20.41 -12.40 9.77
CA ASP A 57 21.13 -13.65 9.54
C ASP A 57 20.23 -14.70 8.86
N ASP A 58 18.96 -14.77 9.25
CA ASP A 58 17.97 -15.65 8.62
C ASP A 58 17.74 -15.32 7.14
N GLY A 59 17.92 -14.06 6.72
CA GLY A 59 17.81 -13.65 5.32
C GLY A 59 18.89 -14.25 4.43
N HIS A 60 20.06 -14.57 4.98
CA HIS A 60 21.15 -15.18 4.24
C HIS A 60 20.86 -16.62 3.79
N ILE A 61 19.84 -17.28 4.37
CA ILE A 61 19.40 -18.60 3.91
C ILE A 61 18.98 -18.56 2.44
N TYR A 62 18.20 -17.55 2.05
CA TYR A 62 17.78 -17.33 0.68
C TYR A 62 18.98 -16.99 -0.21
N VAL A 63 19.88 -16.13 0.25
CA VAL A 63 21.07 -15.72 -0.53
C VAL A 63 21.93 -16.93 -0.90
N ARG A 64 22.19 -17.82 0.07
CA ARG A 64 22.98 -19.03 -0.18
C ARG A 64 22.25 -19.98 -1.12
N THR A 65 20.97 -20.24 -0.87
CA THR A 65 20.18 -21.16 -1.70
C THR A 65 20.04 -20.65 -3.14
N VAL A 66 19.85 -19.34 -3.34
CA VAL A 66 19.86 -18.73 -4.68
C VAL A 66 21.23 -18.93 -5.35
N ARG A 67 22.35 -18.71 -4.64
CA ARG A 67 23.69 -18.96 -5.20
C ARG A 67 23.89 -20.42 -5.60
N GLN A 68 23.34 -21.38 -4.85
CA GLN A 68 23.37 -22.80 -5.22
C GLN A 68 22.54 -23.09 -6.47
N VAL A 69 21.35 -22.49 -6.59
CA VAL A 69 20.52 -22.58 -7.80
C VAL A 69 21.28 -22.05 -9.01
N LEU A 70 21.87 -20.86 -8.89
CA LEU A 70 22.64 -20.22 -9.97
C LEU A 70 23.93 -20.99 -10.32
N ALA A 71 24.48 -21.76 -9.37
CA ALA A 71 25.60 -22.67 -9.60
C ALA A 71 25.17 -24.03 -10.20
N GLY A 72 23.87 -24.28 -10.40
CA GLY A 72 23.35 -25.52 -11.01
C GLY A 72 23.08 -26.66 -10.02
N ASN A 73 23.23 -26.44 -8.71
CA ASN A 73 23.03 -27.47 -7.69
C ASN A 73 21.56 -27.65 -7.26
N GLY A 74 20.67 -26.78 -7.76
CA GLY A 74 19.25 -26.76 -7.37
C GLY A 74 18.97 -25.98 -6.07
N PRO A 75 17.71 -25.98 -5.59
CA PRO A 75 17.25 -25.18 -4.45
C PRO A 75 17.63 -25.79 -3.09
N VAL A 76 18.93 -26.02 -2.90
CA VAL A 76 19.52 -26.61 -1.70
C VAL A 76 20.39 -25.60 -0.96
N PHE A 77 20.52 -25.76 0.36
CA PHE A 77 21.45 -24.93 1.14
C PHE A 77 22.89 -25.43 1.01
N ASN A 78 23.08 -26.75 1.00
CA ASN A 78 24.36 -27.44 0.81
C ASN A 78 24.28 -28.33 -0.43
N ALA A 79 25.30 -28.27 -1.29
CA ALA A 79 25.39 -29.15 -2.45
C ALA A 79 25.50 -30.62 -2.00
N GLY A 80 24.76 -31.51 -2.66
CA GLY A 80 24.72 -32.94 -2.33
C GLY A 80 23.74 -33.33 -1.22
N GLU A 81 23.25 -32.37 -0.43
CA GLU A 81 22.18 -32.60 0.55
C GLU A 81 20.82 -32.25 -0.03
N ARG A 82 19.81 -33.10 0.19
CA ARG A 82 18.43 -32.87 -0.26
C ARG A 82 17.59 -32.20 0.84
N ALA A 83 18.03 -31.04 1.30
CA ALA A 83 17.31 -30.24 2.29
C ALA A 83 16.83 -28.92 1.65
N GLU A 84 15.50 -28.77 1.59
CA GLU A 84 14.88 -27.50 1.20
C GLU A 84 14.95 -26.51 2.35
N SER A 85 15.50 -25.34 2.07
CA SER A 85 15.78 -24.30 3.06
C SER A 85 14.90 -23.06 2.91
N SER A 86 14.10 -23.02 1.84
CA SER A 86 13.14 -21.93 1.57
C SER A 86 11.75 -22.33 2.06
N THR A 87 11.08 -21.39 2.74
CA THR A 87 9.66 -21.50 3.11
C THR A 87 8.75 -20.67 2.18
N GLY A 88 9.32 -20.02 1.17
CA GLY A 88 8.62 -19.14 0.23
C GLY A 88 9.07 -19.37 -1.21
N THR A 89 8.39 -20.27 -1.92
CA THR A 89 8.74 -20.67 -3.30
C THR A 89 8.75 -19.48 -4.27
N LEU A 90 7.71 -18.64 -4.26
CA LEU A 90 7.65 -17.46 -5.14
C LEU A 90 8.80 -16.49 -4.87
N TRP A 91 9.06 -16.19 -3.60
CA TRP A 91 10.14 -15.28 -3.21
C TRP A 91 11.51 -15.80 -3.62
N GLN A 92 11.79 -17.10 -3.38
CA GLN A 92 13.03 -17.76 -3.84
C GLN A 92 13.26 -17.54 -5.34
N TRP A 93 12.25 -17.78 -6.18
CA TRP A 93 12.41 -17.66 -7.64
C TRP A 93 12.51 -16.22 -8.13
N LEU A 94 11.85 -15.27 -7.45
CA LEU A 94 12.08 -13.84 -7.72
C LEU A 94 13.53 -13.43 -7.44
N LEU A 95 14.12 -13.94 -6.35
CA LEU A 95 15.53 -13.70 -6.04
C LEU A 95 16.47 -14.38 -7.05
N VAL A 96 16.15 -15.59 -7.50
CA VAL A 96 16.89 -16.26 -8.59
C VAL A 96 16.85 -15.41 -9.85
N ALA A 97 15.69 -14.87 -10.24
CA ALA A 97 15.57 -14.00 -11.41
C ALA A 97 16.45 -12.74 -11.29
N GLY A 98 16.46 -12.10 -10.11
CA GLY A 98 17.34 -10.96 -9.84
C GLY A 98 18.83 -11.31 -9.89
N GLY A 99 19.23 -12.44 -9.30
CA GLY A 99 20.61 -12.91 -9.34
C GLY A 99 21.07 -13.37 -10.74
N ALA A 100 20.17 -13.93 -11.55
CA ALA A 100 20.47 -14.41 -12.89
C ALA A 100 20.87 -13.29 -13.87
N VAL A 101 20.44 -12.05 -13.62
CA VAL A 101 20.87 -10.87 -14.38
C VAL A 101 22.14 -10.21 -13.81
N GLY A 102 22.82 -10.88 -12.87
CA GLY A 102 24.08 -10.44 -12.29
C GLY A 102 23.96 -9.48 -11.10
N ALA A 103 22.74 -9.22 -10.59
CA ALA A 103 22.56 -8.39 -9.41
C ALA A 103 23.00 -9.12 -8.13
N ASP A 104 23.51 -8.37 -7.15
CA ASP A 104 23.79 -8.93 -5.82
C ASP A 104 22.48 -9.38 -5.16
N VAL A 105 22.39 -10.68 -4.87
CA VAL A 105 21.17 -11.30 -4.35
C VAL A 105 20.76 -10.72 -2.99
N ALA A 106 21.73 -10.34 -2.14
CA ALA A 106 21.42 -9.74 -0.85
C ALA A 106 20.76 -8.35 -1.05
N THR A 107 21.30 -7.57 -1.98
CA THR A 107 20.73 -6.28 -2.40
C THR A 107 19.33 -6.44 -2.99
N VAL A 108 19.12 -7.41 -3.88
CA VAL A 108 17.79 -7.71 -4.47
C VAL A 108 16.79 -8.08 -3.38
N ALA A 109 17.17 -8.94 -2.44
CA ALA A 109 16.29 -9.35 -1.35
C ALA A 109 15.94 -8.19 -0.41
N MET A 110 16.90 -7.34 -0.09
CA MET A 110 16.68 -6.18 0.78
C MET A 110 15.70 -5.17 0.14
N TYR A 111 15.96 -4.75 -1.10
CA TYR A 111 15.10 -3.77 -1.77
C TYR A 111 13.78 -4.37 -2.24
N GLY A 112 13.76 -5.62 -2.69
CA GLY A 112 12.54 -6.33 -3.06
C GLY A 112 11.61 -6.55 -1.86
N GLY A 113 12.16 -6.90 -0.70
CA GLY A 113 11.39 -7.04 0.54
C GLY A 113 10.77 -5.72 0.99
N LEU A 114 11.55 -4.63 0.92
CA LEU A 114 11.04 -3.29 1.19
C LEU A 114 9.95 -2.88 0.20
N LEU A 115 10.17 -3.11 -1.10
CA LEU A 115 9.21 -2.81 -2.16
C LEU A 115 7.88 -3.53 -1.92
N PHE A 116 7.90 -4.85 -1.69
CA PHE A 116 6.67 -5.61 -1.47
C PHE A 116 5.98 -5.26 -0.16
N THR A 117 6.73 -4.87 0.86
CA THR A 117 6.15 -4.36 2.11
C THR A 117 5.41 -3.05 1.84
N VAL A 118 6.04 -2.06 1.20
CA VAL A 118 5.41 -0.78 0.86
C VAL A 118 4.19 -0.98 -0.04
N ALA A 119 4.31 -1.82 -1.06
CA ALA A 119 3.22 -2.16 -1.97
C ALA A 119 2.05 -2.80 -1.21
N GLY A 120 2.34 -3.75 -0.30
CA GLY A 120 1.33 -4.41 0.53
C GLY A 120 0.54 -3.41 1.40
N PHE A 121 1.24 -2.51 2.10
CA PHE A 121 0.58 -1.48 2.91
C PHE A 121 -0.22 -0.49 2.05
N ALA A 122 0.29 -0.11 0.87
CA ALA A 122 -0.42 0.81 -0.03
C ALA A 122 -1.70 0.15 -0.59
N LEU A 123 -1.62 -1.10 -1.05
CA LEU A 123 -2.76 -1.85 -1.55
C LEU A 123 -3.81 -2.09 -0.45
N ALA A 124 -3.38 -2.42 0.76
CA ALA A 124 -4.28 -2.58 1.91
C ALA A 124 -5.00 -1.26 2.26
N GLY A 125 -4.27 -0.15 2.26
CA GLY A 125 -4.85 1.18 2.52
C GLY A 125 -5.86 1.59 1.46
N VAL A 126 -5.54 1.42 0.18
CA VAL A 126 -6.46 1.75 -0.93
C VAL A 126 -7.67 0.82 -0.93
N GLY A 127 -7.50 -0.47 -0.64
CA GLY A 127 -8.60 -1.44 -0.57
C GLY A 127 -9.56 -1.22 0.61
N ALA A 128 -9.14 -0.48 1.65
CA ALA A 128 -9.96 -0.14 2.81
C ALA A 128 -10.63 1.24 2.74
N ALA A 129 -10.35 2.03 1.69
CA ALA A 129 -10.83 3.40 1.50
C ALA A 129 -12.26 3.46 0.93
#